data_AF-K6GHR7-F1
#
_entry.id   AF-K6GHR7-F1
#
_cell.length_a   1.000
_cell.length_b   1.000
_cell.length_c   1.000
_cell.angle_alpha   90.00
_cell.angle_beta   90.00
_cell.angle_gamma   90.00
#
_symmetry.space_group_name_H-M   'P 1'
#
loop_
_entity.id
_entity.type
_entity.pdbx_description
1 polymer ?
#
loop_
_entity_poly.entity_id
_entity_poly.type
_entity_poly.pdbx_seq_one_letter_code
_entity_poly.pdbx_strand_id
1 'polypeptide(L)'
;MNEEETKAVTERWLEALGSGNREAALACLADNVQWVNSPGEAGKPGGIPGLSAIVPWLGEFSSRAEVAHSFDVWGGLSEVLVHEPLEIIIQGDQTLAIVHEAARIKTTGLVYEIEFVQRLRIANNAIVMLKAYWDTCRAVVAFRGDMAARLLGAAASGDTTEAQRVLPYGANPDQPDPASAESALMIAAKNGHTEMVKLLLSYGAEPNLLSRKTGLAAIHRACQAGQAESVRALVEAGAFVDIQCPTTGQTPLHDALAHGSLECAEVLLDAGANKRIAARDGKSPADIAVDCPGANARLLARLT
;
A
#
# COMPACT_ATOMS: atom_id res chain seq x y z
N MET A 1 23.81 38.35 -20.75
CA MET A 1 23.67 36.98 -21.29
C MET A 1 22.76 37.09 -22.49
N ASN A 2 23.14 36.51 -23.62
CA ASN A 2 22.31 36.53 -24.82
C ASN A 2 21.36 35.32 -24.82
N GLU A 3 20.30 35.34 -25.64
CA GLU A 3 19.31 34.24 -25.69
C GLU A 3 19.93 32.93 -26.21
N GLU A 4 21.01 33.01 -26.99
CA GLU A 4 21.74 31.84 -27.47
C GLU A 4 22.43 31.07 -26.34
N GLU A 5 23.04 31.77 -25.37
CA GLU A 5 23.62 31.18 -24.17
C GLU A 5 22.54 30.52 -23.31
N THR A 6 21.41 31.20 -23.11
CA THR A 6 20.25 30.66 -22.39
C THR A 6 19.75 29.39 -23.06
N LYS A 7 19.59 29.42 -24.38
CA LYS A 7 19.17 28.28 -25.19
C LYS A 7 20.12 27.09 -25.06
N ALA A 8 21.42 27.32 -25.17
CA ALA A 8 22.42 26.27 -25.08
C ALA A 8 22.43 25.58 -23.70
N VAL A 9 22.26 26.33 -22.60
CA VAL A 9 22.15 25.75 -21.25
C VAL A 9 20.86 24.93 -21.12
N THR A 10 19.73 25.46 -21.59
CA THR A 10 18.44 24.78 -21.57
C THR A 10 18.46 23.47 -22.35
N GLU A 11 19.01 23.45 -23.56
CA GLU A 11 19.08 22.25 -24.40
C GLU A 11 19.93 21.17 -23.74
N ARG A 12 21.12 21.52 -23.23
CA ARG A 12 21.97 20.58 -22.47
C ARG A 12 21.25 20.01 -21.25
N TRP A 13 20.51 20.85 -20.53
CA TRP A 13 19.76 20.45 -19.36
C TRP A 13 18.67 19.42 -19.69
N LEU A 14 17.83 19.71 -20.69
CA LEU A 14 16.74 18.82 -21.10
C LEU A 14 17.26 17.52 -21.72
N GLU A 15 18.33 17.58 -22.52
CA GLU A 15 19.00 16.39 -23.07
C GLU A 15 19.58 15.51 -21.95
N ALA A 16 20.20 16.11 -20.94
CA ALA A 16 20.75 15.36 -19.80
C ALA A 16 19.64 14.67 -18.99
N LEU A 17 18.52 15.34 -18.75
CA LEU A 17 17.36 14.72 -18.09
C LEU A 17 16.78 13.57 -18.95
N GLY A 18 16.58 13.80 -20.25
CA GLY A 18 15.98 12.80 -21.13
C GLY A 18 16.84 11.57 -21.38
N SER A 19 18.17 11.72 -21.32
CA SER A 19 19.12 10.61 -21.39
C SER A 19 19.39 9.94 -20.04
N GLY A 20 18.80 10.45 -18.95
CA GLY A 20 19.10 9.99 -17.59
C GLY A 20 20.55 10.26 -17.14
N ASN A 21 21.27 11.16 -17.84
CA ASN A 21 22.65 11.50 -17.52
C ASN A 21 22.72 12.50 -16.36
N ARG A 22 22.70 11.95 -15.14
CA ARG A 22 22.77 12.70 -13.88
C ARG A 22 23.95 13.68 -13.82
N GLU A 23 25.13 13.25 -14.25
CA GLU A 23 26.34 14.08 -14.20
C GLU A 23 26.23 15.30 -15.11
N ALA A 24 25.77 15.10 -16.35
CA ALA A 24 25.53 16.18 -17.29
C ALA A 24 24.44 17.16 -16.80
N ALA A 25 23.39 16.64 -16.16
CA ALA A 25 22.32 17.47 -15.60
C ALA A 25 22.87 18.35 -14.47
N LEU A 26 23.59 17.77 -13.50
CA LEU A 26 24.17 18.52 -12.39
C LEU A 26 25.24 19.53 -12.83
N ALA A 27 25.96 19.25 -13.93
CA ALA A 27 26.92 20.18 -14.52
C ALA A 27 26.27 21.46 -15.07
N CYS A 28 24.96 21.44 -15.37
CA CYS A 28 24.23 22.63 -15.80
C CYS A 28 23.85 23.56 -14.64
N LEU A 29 24.00 23.14 -13.38
CA LEU A 29 23.57 23.89 -12.21
C LEU A 29 24.69 24.72 -11.59
N ALA A 30 24.37 25.93 -11.15
CA ALA A 30 25.26 26.72 -10.30
C ALA A 30 25.37 26.09 -8.90
N ASP A 31 26.51 26.27 -8.22
CA ASP A 31 26.73 25.72 -6.87
C ASP A 31 25.68 26.18 -5.85
N ASN A 32 25.20 27.42 -5.98
CA ASN A 32 24.20 28.06 -5.13
C ASN A 32 22.80 28.15 -5.77
N VAL A 33 22.49 27.23 -6.69
CA VAL A 33 21.18 27.19 -7.38
C VAL A 33 20.02 27.23 -6.39
N GLN A 34 19.00 28.04 -6.70
CA GLN A 34 17.73 28.03 -5.99
C GLN A 34 16.77 27.09 -6.72
N TRP A 35 16.44 25.96 -6.11
CA TRP A 35 15.63 24.92 -6.71
C TRP A 35 14.33 24.73 -5.95
N VAL A 36 13.21 24.69 -6.67
CA VAL A 36 11.89 24.47 -6.07
C VAL A 36 11.13 23.42 -6.88
N ASN A 37 10.91 22.25 -6.29
CA ASN A 37 9.96 21.25 -6.79
C ASN A 37 8.63 21.43 -6.08
N SER A 38 7.68 22.10 -6.75
CA SER A 38 6.35 22.39 -6.22
C SER A 38 5.42 21.18 -6.38
N PRO A 39 4.49 20.94 -5.43
CA PRO A 39 4.23 21.69 -4.19
C PRO A 39 5.36 21.56 -3.15
N GLY A 40 5.66 22.67 -2.47
CA GLY A 40 6.72 22.74 -1.46
C GLY A 40 6.37 22.02 -0.15
N GLU A 41 7.25 22.12 0.85
CA GLU A 41 7.06 21.49 2.16
C GLU A 41 5.86 22.05 2.93
N ALA A 42 5.33 21.25 3.85
CA ALA A 42 4.24 21.67 4.75
C ALA A 42 4.63 22.97 5.50
N GLY A 43 3.75 23.97 5.44
CA GLY A 43 3.99 25.29 6.05
C GLY A 43 4.61 26.34 5.11
N LYS A 44 5.01 25.95 3.88
CA LYS A 44 5.43 26.90 2.82
C LYS A 44 4.26 27.21 1.86
N PRO A 45 4.28 28.36 1.16
CA PRO A 45 3.25 28.71 0.18
C PRO A 45 3.07 27.61 -0.89
N GLY A 46 1.86 27.04 -0.96
CA GLY A 46 1.56 25.95 -1.90
C GLY A 46 1.98 24.55 -1.44
N GLY A 47 2.47 24.38 -0.21
CA GLY A 47 2.80 23.07 0.33
C GLY A 47 1.60 22.27 0.81
N ILE A 48 1.62 20.96 0.60
CA ILE A 48 0.53 20.03 0.97
C ILE A 48 1.00 19.14 2.12
N PRO A 49 0.31 19.10 3.27
CA PRO A 49 0.70 18.26 4.40
C PRO A 49 0.86 16.77 4.02
N GLY A 50 1.99 16.18 4.37
CA GLY A 50 2.27 14.75 4.16
C GLY A 50 2.64 14.33 2.74
N LEU A 51 2.69 15.25 1.76
CA LEU A 51 2.93 14.89 0.36
C LEU A 51 4.39 14.56 0.04
N SER A 52 5.37 15.25 0.64
CA SER A 52 6.79 14.90 0.51
C SER A 52 7.14 13.56 1.16
N ALA A 53 6.30 13.03 2.07
CA ALA A 53 6.46 11.67 2.56
C ALA A 53 6.09 10.60 1.51
N ILE A 54 5.29 10.98 0.51
CA ILE A 54 4.85 10.10 -0.60
C ILE A 54 5.76 10.29 -1.81
N VAL A 55 6.06 11.55 -2.16
CA VAL A 55 6.89 11.95 -3.30
C VAL A 55 8.13 12.69 -2.75
N PRO A 56 9.19 11.97 -2.38
CA PRO A 56 10.25 12.49 -1.50
C PRO A 56 11.23 13.48 -2.12
N TRP A 57 11.12 13.74 -3.42
CA TRP A 57 11.92 14.76 -4.12
C TRP A 57 11.21 16.11 -4.27
N LEU A 58 10.02 16.27 -3.67
CA LEU A 58 9.37 17.58 -3.54
C LEU A 58 10.02 18.39 -2.42
N GLY A 59 10.23 19.69 -2.66
CA GLY A 59 10.91 20.54 -1.68
C GLY A 59 11.57 21.77 -2.29
N GLU A 60 12.31 22.48 -1.44
CA GLU A 60 13.12 23.64 -1.81
C GLU A 60 14.57 23.35 -1.43
N PHE A 61 15.48 23.53 -2.40
CA PHE A 61 16.90 23.30 -2.22
C PHE A 61 17.67 24.55 -2.63
N SER A 62 18.79 24.80 -1.96
CA SER A 62 19.57 26.03 -2.06
C SER A 62 21.01 25.81 -2.55
N SER A 63 21.35 24.57 -2.86
CA SER A 63 22.66 24.20 -3.39
C SER A 63 22.59 23.05 -4.39
N ARG A 64 23.60 22.97 -5.26
CA ARG A 64 23.77 21.84 -6.18
C ARG A 64 23.89 20.49 -5.45
N ALA A 65 24.48 20.48 -4.26
CA ALA A 65 24.63 19.28 -3.46
C ALA A 65 23.28 18.74 -2.95
N GLU A 66 22.38 19.63 -2.49
CA GLU A 66 21.03 19.25 -2.07
C GLU A 66 20.20 18.73 -3.25
N VAL A 67 20.30 19.39 -4.42
CA VAL A 67 19.64 18.91 -5.65
C VAL A 67 20.16 17.53 -6.06
N ALA A 68 21.47 17.32 -6.00
CA ALA A 68 22.08 16.02 -6.30
C ALA A 68 21.56 14.91 -5.36
N HIS A 69 21.38 15.20 -4.07
CA HIS A 69 20.77 14.26 -3.13
C HIS A 69 19.31 13.93 -3.49
N SER A 70 18.53 14.94 -3.88
CA SER A 70 17.15 14.72 -4.36
C SER A 70 17.09 13.85 -5.61
N PHE A 71 18.08 13.94 -6.50
CA PHE A 71 18.18 13.10 -7.70
C PHE A 71 18.47 11.65 -7.34
N ASP A 72 19.29 11.41 -6.31
CA ASP A 72 19.59 10.06 -5.83
C ASP A 72 18.34 9.39 -5.22
N VAL A 73 17.55 10.15 -4.45
CA VAL A 73 16.27 9.69 -3.91
C VAL A 73 15.29 9.34 -5.05
N TRP A 74 15.13 10.25 -6.02
CA TRP A 74 14.25 10.02 -7.17
C TRP A 74 14.69 8.80 -8.01
N GLY A 75 15.97 8.74 -8.41
CA GLY A 75 16.52 7.63 -9.19
C GLY A 75 16.54 6.30 -8.43
N GLY A 76 16.56 6.33 -7.09
CA GLY A 76 16.41 5.14 -6.25
C GLY A 76 15.00 4.56 -6.27
N LEU A 77 13.97 5.41 -6.39
CA LEU A 77 12.56 5.03 -6.27
C LEU A 77 11.82 4.93 -7.60
N SER A 78 12.30 5.61 -8.64
CA SER A 78 11.63 5.78 -9.92
C SER A 78 12.55 5.48 -11.10
N GLU A 79 11.95 5.09 -12.21
CA GLU A 79 12.59 4.90 -13.51
C GLU A 79 11.84 5.75 -14.55
N VAL A 80 12.56 6.67 -15.21
CA VAL A 80 11.99 7.48 -16.29
C VAL A 80 11.87 6.61 -17.55
N LEU A 81 10.67 6.58 -18.13
CA LEU A 81 10.36 5.83 -19.36
C LEU A 81 10.28 6.75 -20.57
N VAL A 82 9.71 7.93 -20.38
CA VAL A 82 9.54 8.95 -21.42
C VAL A 82 9.94 10.29 -20.83
N HIS A 83 10.70 11.07 -21.59
CA HIS A 83 11.00 12.46 -21.28
C HIS A 83 11.00 13.24 -22.60
N GLU A 84 9.98 14.05 -22.79
CA GLU A 84 9.70 14.72 -24.06
C GLU A 84 9.44 16.21 -23.81
N PRO A 85 10.37 17.11 -24.19
CA PRO A 85 10.10 18.53 -24.22
C PRO A 85 9.00 18.84 -25.25
N LEU A 86 7.89 19.41 -24.80
CA LEU A 86 6.74 19.75 -25.64
C LEU A 86 6.86 21.19 -26.18
N GLU A 87 7.22 22.12 -25.30
CA GLU A 87 7.32 23.54 -25.64
C GLU A 87 8.47 24.18 -24.85
N ILE A 88 9.26 25.02 -25.52
CA ILE A 88 10.37 25.76 -24.91
C ILE A 88 10.25 27.23 -25.33
N ILE A 89 10.10 28.11 -24.35
CA ILE A 89 10.02 29.56 -24.54
C ILE A 89 11.20 30.19 -23.83
N ILE A 90 11.99 30.98 -24.57
CA ILE A 90 13.17 31.67 -24.06
C ILE A 90 12.96 33.17 -24.19
N GLN A 91 13.25 33.90 -23.12
CA GLN A 91 13.20 35.37 -23.10
C GLN A 91 14.36 35.89 -22.25
N GLY A 92 15.38 36.45 -22.91
CA GLY A 92 16.60 36.91 -22.24
C GLY A 92 17.28 35.79 -21.44
N ASP A 93 17.32 35.92 -20.12
CA ASP A 93 17.95 34.97 -19.18
C ASP A 93 16.97 33.92 -18.60
N GLN A 94 15.71 33.94 -19.04
CA GLN A 94 14.66 33.04 -18.57
C GLN A 94 14.34 31.96 -19.60
N THR A 95 13.95 30.79 -19.10
CA THR A 95 13.30 29.74 -19.90
C THR A 95 12.05 29.23 -19.21
N LEU A 96 10.99 29.00 -19.99
CA LEU A 96 9.85 28.19 -19.63
C LEU A 96 9.86 26.94 -20.51
N ALA A 97 9.95 25.76 -19.92
CA ALA A 97 9.86 24.49 -20.63
C ALA A 97 8.67 23.69 -20.12
N ILE A 98 7.84 23.18 -21.03
CA ILE A 98 6.80 22.20 -20.75
C ILE A 98 7.35 20.84 -21.16
N VAL A 99 7.33 19.89 -20.25
CA VAL A 99 7.89 18.55 -20.45
C VAL A 99 6.83 17.51 -20.12
N HIS A 100 6.60 16.59 -21.04
CA HIS A 100 5.87 15.36 -20.79
C HIS A 100 6.85 14.31 -20.26
N GLU A 101 6.51 13.70 -19.13
CA GLU A 101 7.27 12.59 -18.55
C GLU A 101 6.36 11.44 -18.15
N ALA A 102 6.79 10.24 -18.49
CA ALA A 102 6.23 9.00 -17.96
C ALA A 102 7.30 8.32 -17.11
N ALA A 103 6.94 7.93 -15.89
CA ALA A 103 7.88 7.29 -14.98
C ALA A 103 7.22 6.12 -14.24
N ARG A 104 8.00 5.06 -14.02
CA ARG A 104 7.61 3.87 -13.27
C ARG A 104 8.15 3.94 -11.85
N ILE A 105 7.28 3.79 -10.87
CA ILE A 105 7.71 3.61 -9.49
C ILE A 105 8.23 2.19 -9.32
N LYS A 106 9.50 2.04 -8.97
CA LYS A 106 10.19 0.73 -8.93
C LYS A 106 9.55 -0.25 -7.94
N THR A 107 9.04 0.28 -6.83
CA THR A 107 8.44 -0.54 -5.77
C THR A 107 7.05 -1.05 -6.12
N THR A 108 6.26 -0.32 -6.93
CA THR A 108 4.87 -0.68 -7.30
C THR A 108 4.75 -1.18 -8.74
N GLY A 109 5.75 -0.90 -9.57
CA GLY A 109 5.70 -1.14 -11.01
C GLY A 109 4.69 -0.27 -11.77
N LEU A 110 3.92 0.58 -11.08
CA LEU A 110 2.93 1.46 -11.67
C LEU A 110 3.62 2.62 -12.39
N VAL A 111 3.03 3.00 -13.52
CA VAL A 111 3.48 4.14 -14.31
C VAL A 111 2.55 5.32 -14.01
N TYR A 112 3.15 6.49 -13.80
CA TYR A 112 2.42 7.76 -13.85
C TYR A 112 2.94 8.59 -15.02
N GLU A 113 2.05 9.38 -15.61
CA GLU A 113 2.35 10.31 -16.69
C GLU A 113 1.98 11.71 -16.24
N ILE A 114 2.91 12.65 -16.39
CA ILE A 114 2.73 14.03 -15.98
C ILE A 114 3.20 14.97 -17.09
N GLU A 115 2.56 16.13 -17.14
CA GLU A 115 3.15 17.31 -17.76
C GLU A 115 3.63 18.21 -16.64
N PHE A 116 4.90 18.61 -16.71
CA PHE A 116 5.46 19.52 -15.73
C PHE A 116 6.13 20.71 -16.40
N VAL A 117 5.98 21.85 -15.73
CA VAL A 117 6.49 23.14 -16.20
C VAL A 117 7.75 23.46 -15.43
N GLN A 118 8.86 23.64 -16.14
CA GLN A 118 10.12 24.12 -15.58
C GLN A 118 10.31 25.60 -15.92
N ARG A 119 10.52 26.42 -14.89
CA ARG A 119 10.96 27.82 -15.02
C ARG A 119 12.41 27.91 -14.62
N LEU A 120 13.26 28.27 -15.57
CA LEU A 120 14.70 28.40 -15.39
C LEU A 120 15.10 29.87 -15.44
N ARG A 121 16.01 30.28 -14.56
CA ARG A 121 16.84 31.47 -14.76
C ARG A 121 18.27 31.03 -14.89
N ILE A 122 18.93 31.52 -15.93
CA ILE A 122 20.30 31.17 -16.26
C ILE A 122 21.18 32.40 -16.01
N ALA A 123 22.39 32.19 -15.51
CA ALA A 123 23.41 33.23 -15.40
C ALA A 123 24.79 32.57 -15.40
N ASN A 124 25.79 33.24 -15.97
CA ASN A 124 27.16 32.72 -16.05
C ASN A 124 27.22 31.29 -16.61
N ASN A 125 26.43 31.00 -17.66
CA ASN A 125 26.35 29.70 -18.34
C ASN A 125 25.87 28.54 -17.42
N ALA A 126 25.12 28.84 -16.35
CA ALA A 126 24.55 27.85 -15.45
C ALA A 126 23.13 28.23 -15.00
N ILE A 127 22.33 27.24 -14.64
CA ILE A 127 21.00 27.43 -14.04
C ILE A 127 21.22 27.90 -12.60
N VAL A 128 20.78 29.13 -12.30
CA VAL A 128 20.85 29.75 -10.97
C VAL A 128 19.52 29.70 -10.23
N MET A 129 18.41 29.47 -10.93
CA MET A 129 17.12 29.18 -10.33
C MET A 129 16.34 28.20 -11.21
N LEU A 130 15.72 27.20 -10.60
CA LEU A 130 14.75 26.31 -11.24
C LEU A 130 13.51 26.22 -10.36
N LYS A 131 12.34 26.36 -10.97
CA LYS A 131 11.06 26.05 -10.33
C LYS A 131 10.22 25.13 -11.21
N ALA A 132 9.90 23.94 -10.70
CA ALA A 132 9.09 22.94 -11.35
C ALA A 132 7.67 22.90 -10.75
N TYR A 133 6.65 22.76 -11.60
CA TYR A 133 5.24 22.63 -11.21
C TYR A 133 4.55 21.52 -11.99
N TRP A 134 3.73 20.73 -11.31
CA TRP A 134 2.97 19.63 -11.92
C TRP A 134 1.84 19.14 -11.00
N ASP A 135 0.90 18.39 -11.58
CA ASP A 135 -0.15 17.70 -10.81
C ASP A 135 0.39 16.40 -10.21
N THR A 136 0.57 16.40 -8.89
CA THR A 136 1.10 15.26 -8.14
C THR A 136 0.12 14.09 -7.99
N CYS A 137 -1.17 14.24 -8.33
CA CYS A 137 -2.18 13.22 -8.06
C CYS A 137 -1.82 11.87 -8.71
N ARG A 138 -1.33 11.89 -9.95
CA ARG A 138 -0.96 10.66 -10.67
C ARG A 138 0.23 9.95 -10.03
N ALA A 139 1.24 10.68 -9.58
CA ALA A 139 2.36 10.08 -8.86
C ALA A 139 1.94 9.54 -7.49
N VAL A 140 1.10 10.25 -6.73
CA VAL A 140 0.57 9.75 -5.46
C VAL A 140 -0.18 8.44 -5.67
N VAL A 141 -0.98 8.33 -6.73
CA VAL A 141 -1.63 7.08 -7.11
C VAL A 141 -0.61 6.04 -7.51
N ALA A 142 0.43 6.33 -8.29
CA ALA A 142 1.44 5.33 -8.62
C ALA A 142 2.25 4.85 -7.40
N PHE A 143 2.48 5.72 -6.42
CA PHE A 143 3.13 5.37 -5.15
C PHE A 143 2.25 4.54 -4.21
N ARG A 144 0.91 4.68 -4.29
CA ARG A 144 -0.05 4.04 -3.37
C ARG A 144 -0.97 2.99 -4.00
N GLY A 145 -1.11 2.98 -5.32
CA GLY A 145 -2.30 2.50 -6.03
C GLY A 145 -2.44 0.98 -6.09
N ASP A 146 -1.35 0.24 -5.92
CA ASP A 146 -1.34 -1.22 -5.91
C ASP A 146 -1.21 -1.81 -4.50
N MET A 147 -1.11 -0.98 -3.46
CA MET A 147 -0.89 -1.42 -2.08
C MET A 147 -1.93 -2.44 -1.63
N ALA A 148 -3.20 -2.24 -1.98
CA ALA A 148 -4.27 -3.19 -1.66
C ALA A 148 -4.06 -4.53 -2.37
N ALA A 149 -3.80 -4.52 -3.67
CA ALA A 149 -3.59 -5.75 -4.44
C ALA A 149 -2.35 -6.53 -3.96
N ARG A 150 -1.26 -5.81 -3.63
CA ARG A 150 -0.04 -6.38 -3.07
C ARG A 150 -0.25 -6.96 -1.69
N LEU A 151 -0.97 -6.26 -0.82
CA LEU A 151 -1.30 -6.76 0.52
C LEU A 151 -2.17 -8.02 0.43
N LEU A 152 -3.16 -8.06 -0.47
CA LEU A 152 -3.99 -9.23 -0.71
C LEU A 152 -3.17 -10.40 -1.28
N GLY A 153 -2.28 -10.14 -2.23
CA GLY A 153 -1.36 -11.14 -2.78
C GLY A 153 -0.40 -11.71 -1.72
N ALA A 154 0.19 -10.82 -0.91
CA ALA A 154 1.03 -11.18 0.22
C ALA A 154 0.26 -12.02 1.25
N ALA A 155 -0.98 -11.64 1.57
CA ALA A 155 -1.84 -12.41 2.47
C ALA A 155 -2.19 -13.79 1.91
N ALA A 156 -2.38 -13.92 0.61
CA ALA A 156 -2.64 -15.20 -0.04
C ALA A 156 -1.42 -16.14 0.00
N SER A 157 -0.22 -15.60 -0.22
CA SER A 157 1.04 -16.37 -0.24
C SER A 157 1.71 -16.52 1.13
N GLY A 158 1.30 -15.74 2.14
CA GLY A 158 1.94 -15.68 3.45
C GLY A 158 3.22 -14.81 3.48
N ASP A 159 3.44 -13.95 2.49
CA ASP A 159 4.64 -13.12 2.36
C ASP A 159 4.63 -11.91 3.32
N THR A 160 5.08 -12.13 4.54
CA THR A 160 5.17 -11.08 5.57
C THR A 160 6.16 -9.97 5.20
N THR A 161 7.15 -10.24 4.34
CA THR A 161 8.12 -9.21 3.90
C THR A 161 7.42 -8.17 3.04
N GLU A 162 6.58 -8.63 2.11
CA GLU A 162 5.83 -7.75 1.23
C GLU A 162 4.74 -6.98 1.99
N ALA A 163 4.03 -7.62 2.92
CA ALA A 163 3.09 -6.92 3.81
C ALA A 163 3.81 -5.80 4.62
N GLN A 164 5.01 -6.08 5.13
CA GLN A 164 5.83 -5.12 5.88
C GLN A 164 6.30 -3.93 5.02
N ARG A 165 6.30 -4.06 3.69
CA ARG A 165 6.62 -2.98 2.76
C ARG A 165 5.44 -2.07 2.43
N VAL A 166 4.20 -2.54 2.59
CA VAL A 166 3.02 -1.76 2.17
C VAL A 166 2.19 -1.24 3.35
N LEU A 167 2.12 -1.99 4.46
CA LEU A 167 1.35 -1.59 5.65
C LEU A 167 1.83 -0.28 6.30
N PRO A 168 3.15 -0.06 6.54
CA PRO A 168 3.61 1.20 7.12
C PRO A 168 3.34 2.43 6.25
N TYR A 169 3.09 2.24 4.96
CA TYR A 169 2.91 3.32 3.98
C TYR A 169 1.44 3.57 3.61
N GLY A 170 0.51 2.97 4.37
CA GLY A 170 -0.92 3.27 4.28
C GLY A 170 -1.76 2.24 3.51
N ALA A 171 -1.23 1.04 3.26
CA ALA A 171 -2.09 -0.07 2.85
C ALA A 171 -3.14 -0.33 3.94
N ASN A 172 -4.42 -0.27 3.57
CA ASN A 172 -5.51 -0.54 4.51
C ASN A 172 -5.73 -2.06 4.64
N PRO A 173 -5.48 -2.69 5.80
CA PRO A 173 -5.65 -4.13 5.98
C PRO A 173 -7.11 -4.60 5.89
N ASP A 174 -8.07 -3.70 6.08
CA ASP A 174 -9.50 -3.98 5.99
C ASP A 174 -10.08 -3.77 4.59
N GLN A 175 -9.27 -3.29 3.64
CA GLN A 175 -9.71 -3.17 2.26
C GLN A 175 -9.96 -4.57 1.67
N PRO A 176 -11.21 -4.89 1.27
CA PRO A 176 -11.51 -6.21 0.76
C PRO A 176 -11.05 -6.35 -0.69
N ASP A 177 -10.68 -7.58 -1.05
CA ASP A 177 -10.49 -8.01 -2.42
C ASP A 177 -11.77 -7.73 -3.25
N PRO A 178 -11.67 -6.99 -4.36
CA PRO A 178 -12.84 -6.63 -5.18
C PRO A 178 -13.61 -7.83 -5.73
N ALA A 179 -12.96 -8.99 -5.94
CA ALA A 179 -13.58 -10.16 -6.55
C ALA A 179 -14.27 -11.08 -5.52
N SER A 180 -13.60 -11.37 -4.41
CA SER A 180 -14.07 -12.28 -3.36
C SER A 180 -14.82 -11.57 -2.23
N ALA A 181 -14.62 -10.27 -2.08
CA ALA A 181 -15.04 -9.46 -0.92
C ALA A 181 -14.44 -9.94 0.41
N GLU A 182 -13.24 -10.53 0.38
CA GLU A 182 -12.49 -10.93 1.57
C GLU A 182 -11.38 -9.92 1.89
N SER A 183 -11.14 -9.63 3.17
CA SER A 183 -9.97 -8.84 3.57
C SER A 183 -8.69 -9.69 3.57
N ALA A 184 -7.53 -9.03 3.64
CA ALA A 184 -6.24 -9.70 3.79
C ALA A 184 -6.24 -10.66 4.99
N LEU A 185 -6.85 -10.25 6.11
CA LEU A 185 -6.93 -11.07 7.32
C LEU A 185 -7.74 -12.35 7.11
N MET A 186 -8.87 -12.29 6.39
CA MET A 186 -9.68 -13.46 6.05
C MET A 186 -8.91 -14.45 5.16
N ILE A 187 -8.20 -13.93 4.16
CA ILE A 187 -7.40 -14.74 3.23
C ILE A 187 -6.25 -15.43 3.98
N ALA A 188 -5.47 -14.69 4.77
CA ALA A 188 -4.37 -15.25 5.55
C ALA A 188 -4.84 -16.29 6.56
N ALA A 189 -5.94 -16.01 7.27
CA ALA A 189 -6.52 -16.93 8.25
C ALA A 189 -7.01 -18.24 7.62
N LYS A 190 -7.71 -18.15 6.47
CA LYS A 190 -8.14 -19.30 5.67
C LYS A 190 -6.97 -20.19 5.24
N ASN A 191 -5.86 -19.57 4.82
CA ASN A 191 -4.71 -20.29 4.28
C ASN A 191 -3.73 -20.77 5.36
N GLY A 192 -3.98 -20.48 6.64
CA GLY A 192 -3.12 -20.93 7.75
C GLY A 192 -1.85 -20.10 7.95
N HIS A 193 -1.75 -18.94 7.31
CA HIS A 193 -0.57 -18.06 7.39
C HIS A 193 -0.56 -17.30 8.71
N THR A 194 -0.31 -18.00 9.81
CA THR A 194 -0.49 -17.51 11.18
C THR A 194 0.37 -16.28 11.49
N GLU A 195 1.61 -16.22 10.99
CA GLU A 195 2.47 -15.03 11.17
C GLU A 195 1.97 -13.82 10.38
N MET A 196 1.37 -14.04 9.20
CA MET A 196 0.69 -12.97 8.46
C MET A 196 -0.57 -12.49 9.19
N VAL A 197 -1.34 -13.41 9.79
CA VAL A 197 -2.50 -13.05 10.64
C VAL A 197 -2.06 -12.13 11.77
N LYS A 198 -1.02 -12.50 12.53
CA LYS A 198 -0.46 -11.67 13.61
C LYS A 198 0.03 -10.32 13.12
N LEU A 199 0.70 -10.27 11.96
CA LEU A 199 1.19 -9.03 11.35
C LEU A 199 0.03 -8.11 10.97
N LEU A 200 -1.00 -8.60 10.31
CA LEU A 200 -2.16 -7.79 9.91
C LEU A 200 -2.88 -7.21 11.14
N LEU A 201 -3.05 -8.01 12.20
CA LEU A 201 -3.65 -7.58 13.46
C LEU A 201 -2.79 -6.51 14.16
N SER A 202 -1.46 -6.61 14.14
CA SER A 202 -0.58 -5.60 14.72
C SER A 202 -0.61 -4.25 13.97
N TYR A 203 -1.02 -4.27 12.70
CA TYR A 203 -1.30 -3.09 11.88
C TYR A 203 -2.78 -2.66 11.90
N GLY A 204 -3.57 -3.20 12.82
CA GLY A 204 -4.93 -2.72 13.10
C GLY A 204 -6.03 -3.28 12.19
N ALA A 205 -5.81 -4.44 11.55
CA ALA A 205 -6.90 -5.16 10.89
C ALA A 205 -8.04 -5.47 11.87
N GLU A 206 -9.30 -5.23 11.48
CA GLU A 206 -10.47 -5.50 12.31
C GLU A 206 -10.80 -7.02 12.30
N PRO A 207 -10.59 -7.75 13.42
CA PRO A 207 -10.78 -9.20 13.47
C PRO A 207 -12.23 -9.63 13.24
N ASN A 208 -13.20 -8.75 13.51
CA ASN A 208 -14.63 -9.02 13.38
C ASN A 208 -15.23 -8.51 12.06
N LEU A 209 -14.39 -8.02 11.14
CA LEU A 209 -14.85 -7.55 9.84
C LEU A 209 -15.58 -8.69 9.12
N LEU A 210 -16.77 -8.39 8.58
CA LEU A 210 -17.59 -9.36 7.86
C LEU A 210 -17.47 -9.17 6.36
N SER A 211 -17.23 -10.25 5.63
CA SER A 211 -17.30 -10.22 4.17
C SER A 211 -18.69 -9.81 3.71
N ARG A 212 -18.78 -8.79 2.85
CA ARG A 212 -20.07 -8.35 2.29
C ARG A 212 -20.73 -9.40 1.39
N LYS A 213 -19.97 -10.38 0.90
CA LYS A 213 -20.48 -11.43 0.00
C LYS A 213 -20.94 -12.66 0.77
N THR A 214 -20.17 -13.12 1.75
CA THR A 214 -20.48 -14.37 2.48
C THR A 214 -21.03 -14.13 3.88
N GLY A 215 -20.80 -12.97 4.48
CA GLY A 215 -21.10 -12.69 5.88
C GLY A 215 -20.10 -13.32 6.86
N LEU A 216 -19.01 -13.91 6.37
CA LEU A 216 -18.03 -14.60 7.21
C LEU A 216 -16.92 -13.63 7.64
N ALA A 217 -16.50 -13.77 8.89
CA ALA A 217 -15.29 -13.15 9.46
C ALA A 217 -14.06 -14.06 9.30
N ALA A 218 -12.87 -13.53 9.62
CA ALA A 218 -11.61 -14.28 9.50
C ALA A 218 -11.62 -15.59 10.33
N ILE A 219 -12.19 -15.55 11.53
CA ILE A 219 -12.26 -16.73 12.42
C ILE A 219 -13.16 -17.84 11.85
N HIS A 220 -14.23 -17.50 11.13
CA HIS A 220 -15.05 -18.47 10.41
C HIS A 220 -14.23 -19.16 9.31
N ARG A 221 -13.51 -18.38 8.50
CA ARG A 221 -12.68 -18.91 7.41
C ARG A 221 -11.57 -19.83 7.92
N ALA A 222 -10.92 -19.48 9.02
CA ALA A 222 -9.93 -20.33 9.67
C ALA A 222 -10.56 -21.64 10.18
N CYS A 223 -11.76 -21.59 10.75
CA CYS A 223 -12.48 -22.78 11.22
C CYS A 223 -12.89 -23.71 10.06
N GLN A 224 -13.46 -23.16 8.99
CA GLN A 224 -13.83 -23.92 7.79
C GLN A 224 -12.61 -24.59 7.13
N ALA A 225 -11.43 -23.97 7.23
CA ALA A 225 -10.18 -24.49 6.66
C ALA A 225 -9.31 -25.29 7.63
N GLY A 226 -9.74 -25.48 8.89
CA GLY A 226 -9.01 -26.28 9.89
C GLY A 226 -7.73 -25.63 10.44
N GLN A 227 -7.61 -24.31 10.38
CA GLN A 227 -6.40 -23.57 10.74
C GLN A 227 -6.38 -23.17 12.22
N ALA A 228 -6.18 -24.13 13.12
CA ALA A 228 -6.31 -23.92 14.56
C ALA A 228 -5.38 -22.84 15.14
N GLU A 229 -4.15 -22.73 14.64
CA GLU A 229 -3.21 -21.69 15.10
C GLU A 229 -3.62 -20.28 14.64
N SER A 230 -4.21 -20.15 13.44
CA SER A 230 -4.86 -18.90 13.02
C SER A 230 -6.06 -18.55 13.90
N VAL A 231 -6.88 -19.54 14.28
CA VAL A 231 -8.00 -19.35 15.22
C VAL A 231 -7.47 -18.85 16.56
N ARG A 232 -6.42 -19.46 17.09
CA ARG A 232 -5.79 -19.07 18.35
C ARG A 232 -5.29 -17.62 18.30
N ALA A 233 -4.56 -17.26 17.25
CA ALA A 233 -4.07 -15.89 17.06
C ALA A 233 -5.20 -14.84 16.96
N LEU A 234 -6.30 -15.18 16.27
CA LEU A 234 -7.47 -14.30 16.17
C LEU A 234 -8.16 -14.12 17.52
N VAL A 235 -8.36 -15.20 18.29
CA VAL A 235 -8.95 -15.15 19.63
C VAL A 235 -8.09 -14.34 20.59
N GLU A 236 -6.77 -14.55 20.59
CA GLU A 236 -5.82 -13.78 21.39
C GLU A 236 -5.86 -12.28 21.06
N ALA A 237 -6.15 -11.93 19.80
CA ALA A 237 -6.33 -10.55 19.35
C ALA A 237 -7.74 -9.98 19.57
N GLY A 238 -8.63 -10.70 20.28
CA GLY A 238 -9.96 -10.21 20.66
C GLY A 238 -11.03 -10.42 19.60
N ALA A 239 -10.85 -11.35 18.66
CA ALA A 239 -11.95 -11.79 17.80
C ALA A 239 -13.11 -12.32 18.64
N PHE A 240 -14.34 -11.92 18.31
CA PHE A 240 -15.53 -12.34 19.01
C PHE A 240 -15.80 -13.82 18.69
N VAL A 241 -15.60 -14.69 19.68
CA VAL A 241 -15.68 -16.16 19.52
C VAL A 241 -17.03 -16.68 19.05
N ASP A 242 -18.10 -15.96 19.40
CA ASP A 242 -19.50 -16.32 19.12
C ASP A 242 -20.10 -15.52 17.94
N ILE A 243 -19.26 -14.93 17.08
CA ILE A 243 -19.70 -14.00 16.05
C ILE A 243 -20.58 -14.74 15.05
N GLN A 244 -21.81 -14.30 14.85
CA GLN A 244 -22.73 -15.01 13.96
C GLN A 244 -22.61 -14.49 12.53
N CYS A 245 -22.43 -15.39 11.58
CA CYS A 245 -22.57 -15.11 10.16
C CYS A 245 -24.01 -14.59 9.88
N PRO A 246 -24.19 -13.36 9.35
CA PRO A 246 -25.52 -12.78 9.18
C PRO A 246 -26.42 -13.52 8.18
N THR A 247 -25.87 -14.40 7.34
CA THR A 247 -26.64 -15.14 6.33
C THR A 247 -27.15 -16.49 6.87
N THR A 248 -26.35 -17.18 7.68
CA THR A 248 -26.67 -18.53 8.20
C THR A 248 -26.96 -18.55 9.71
N GLY A 249 -26.56 -17.53 10.47
CA GLY A 249 -26.60 -17.52 11.93
C GLY A 249 -25.55 -18.42 12.58
N GLN A 250 -24.68 -19.07 11.80
CA GLN A 250 -23.63 -19.94 12.31
C GLN A 250 -22.54 -19.13 13.01
N THR A 251 -22.03 -19.67 14.11
CA THR A 251 -20.83 -19.19 14.81
C THR A 251 -19.60 -19.94 14.29
N PRO A 252 -18.37 -19.50 14.61
CA PRO A 252 -17.15 -20.23 14.27
C PRO A 252 -17.14 -21.67 14.78
N LEU A 253 -17.78 -21.95 15.93
CA LEU A 253 -17.89 -23.30 16.47
C LEU A 253 -18.80 -24.19 15.61
N HIS A 254 -19.87 -23.65 15.02
CA HIS A 254 -20.67 -24.39 14.03
C HIS A 254 -19.82 -24.73 12.81
N ASP A 255 -19.08 -23.75 12.28
CA ASP A 255 -18.23 -23.94 11.11
C ASP A 255 -17.15 -24.98 11.36
N ALA A 256 -16.47 -24.93 12.51
CA ALA A 256 -15.43 -25.89 12.88
C ALA A 256 -15.98 -27.33 12.92
N LEU A 257 -17.14 -27.55 13.55
CA LEU A 257 -17.75 -28.87 13.67
C LEU A 257 -18.29 -29.36 12.32
N ALA A 258 -18.95 -28.50 11.54
CA ALA A 258 -19.49 -28.85 10.23
C ALA A 258 -18.40 -29.28 9.22
N HIS A 259 -17.17 -28.78 9.40
CA HIS A 259 -16.02 -29.10 8.54
C HIS A 259 -15.06 -30.13 9.15
N GLY A 260 -15.37 -30.70 10.33
CA GLY A 260 -14.50 -31.67 11.00
C GLY A 260 -13.19 -31.09 11.55
N SER A 261 -13.10 -29.77 11.71
CA SER A 261 -11.94 -29.04 12.23
C SER A 261 -11.88 -29.11 13.76
N LEU A 262 -11.66 -30.32 14.29
CA LEU A 262 -11.79 -30.61 15.72
C LEU A 262 -10.84 -29.77 16.59
N GLU A 263 -9.61 -29.52 16.13
CA GLU A 263 -8.66 -28.69 16.88
C GLU A 263 -9.13 -27.24 16.98
N CYS A 264 -9.71 -26.68 15.90
CA CYS A 264 -10.35 -25.36 15.96
C CYS A 264 -11.51 -25.35 16.97
N ALA A 265 -12.32 -26.41 17.01
CA ALA A 265 -13.43 -26.53 17.96
C ALA A 265 -12.92 -26.56 19.41
N GLU A 266 -11.83 -27.28 19.69
CA GLU A 266 -11.20 -27.29 21.02
C GLU A 266 -10.68 -25.89 21.40
N VAL A 267 -9.98 -25.19 20.49
CA VAL A 267 -9.51 -23.81 20.72
C VAL A 267 -10.67 -22.86 21.04
N LEU A 268 -11.77 -22.94 20.29
CA LEU A 268 -12.96 -22.12 20.51
C LEU A 268 -13.64 -22.44 21.86
N LEU A 269 -13.74 -23.72 22.22
CA LEU A 269 -14.31 -24.12 23.51
C LEU A 269 -13.41 -23.71 24.68
N ASP A 270 -12.09 -23.75 24.52
CA ASP A 270 -11.14 -23.22 25.51
C ASP A 270 -11.29 -21.70 25.66
N ALA A 271 -11.62 -21.01 24.57
CA ALA A 271 -11.92 -19.59 24.55
C ALA A 271 -13.34 -19.23 25.04
N GLY A 272 -14.13 -20.22 25.48
CA GLY A 272 -15.45 -20.00 26.07
C GLY A 272 -16.60 -19.87 25.06
N ALA A 273 -16.45 -20.37 23.83
CA ALA A 273 -17.51 -20.33 22.82
C ALA A 273 -18.82 -20.97 23.32
N ASN A 274 -19.94 -20.31 23.04
CA ASN A 274 -21.26 -20.74 23.47
C ASN A 274 -21.80 -21.85 22.55
N LYS A 275 -21.74 -23.08 23.08
CA LYS A 275 -22.27 -24.30 22.45
C LYS A 275 -23.80 -24.39 22.28
N ARG A 276 -24.56 -23.36 22.68
CA ARG A 276 -26.04 -23.32 22.61
C ARG A 276 -26.61 -22.26 21.69
N ILE A 277 -25.78 -21.43 21.06
CA ILE A 277 -26.27 -20.46 20.06
C ILE A 277 -26.87 -21.24 18.89
N ALA A 278 -28.14 -21.03 18.59
CA ALA A 278 -28.77 -21.66 17.43
C ALA A 278 -28.46 -20.88 16.16
N ALA A 279 -28.07 -21.58 15.11
CA ALA A 279 -28.07 -21.07 13.75
C ALA A 279 -29.51 -20.88 13.23
N ARG A 280 -29.65 -20.32 12.03
CA ARG A 280 -30.98 -20.02 11.44
C ARG A 280 -31.81 -21.26 11.10
N ASP A 281 -31.17 -22.40 10.91
CA ASP A 281 -31.84 -23.70 10.75
C ASP A 281 -32.27 -24.32 12.10
N GLY A 282 -32.03 -23.62 13.21
CA GLY A 282 -32.38 -24.05 14.57
C GLY A 282 -31.36 -24.98 15.21
N LYS A 283 -30.28 -25.35 14.51
CA LYS A 283 -29.25 -26.24 15.06
C LYS A 283 -28.25 -25.46 15.89
N SER A 284 -27.91 -26.00 17.06
CA SER A 284 -26.78 -25.56 17.88
C SER A 284 -25.48 -26.27 17.45
N PRO A 285 -24.30 -25.82 17.91
CA PRO A 285 -23.06 -26.56 17.73
C PRO A 285 -23.14 -27.99 18.24
N ALA A 286 -23.84 -28.23 19.37
CA ALA A 286 -24.03 -29.57 19.91
C ALA A 286 -24.82 -30.48 18.96
N ASP A 287 -25.82 -29.95 18.26
CA ASP A 287 -26.60 -30.71 17.28
C ASP A 287 -25.78 -31.08 16.04
N ILE A 288 -24.88 -30.20 15.59
CA ILE A 288 -23.97 -30.46 14.47
C ILE A 288 -22.92 -31.51 14.85
N ALA A 289 -22.46 -31.51 16.10
CA ALA A 289 -21.40 -32.40 16.56
C ALA A 289 -21.75 -33.89 16.50
N VAL A 290 -23.03 -34.25 16.62
CA VAL A 290 -23.51 -35.64 16.55
C VAL A 290 -23.19 -36.25 15.18
N ASP A 291 -23.29 -35.45 14.12
CA ASP A 291 -23.03 -35.86 12.75
C ASP A 291 -21.57 -35.59 12.31
N CYS A 292 -20.73 -35.05 13.20
CA CYS A 292 -19.35 -34.65 12.89
C CYS A 292 -18.40 -35.88 12.82
N PRO A 293 -17.86 -36.22 11.64
CA PRO A 293 -16.93 -37.34 11.52
C PRO A 293 -15.67 -37.13 12.35
N GLY A 294 -15.27 -38.14 13.13
CA GLY A 294 -14.04 -38.11 13.92
C GLY A 294 -14.14 -37.39 15.28
N ALA A 295 -15.29 -36.79 15.61
CA ALA A 295 -15.52 -36.23 16.95
C ALA A 295 -15.37 -37.34 18.01
N ASN A 296 -14.41 -37.17 18.92
CA ASN A 296 -14.19 -38.14 19.99
C ASN A 296 -15.15 -37.88 21.18
N ALA A 297 -15.29 -38.88 22.04
CA ALA A 297 -16.19 -38.80 23.20
C ALA A 297 -15.85 -37.61 24.15
N ARG A 298 -14.58 -37.20 24.21
CA ARG A 298 -14.14 -36.07 25.04
C ARG A 298 -14.69 -34.74 24.50
N LEU A 299 -14.55 -34.48 23.21
CA LEU A 299 -15.07 -33.27 22.57
C LEU A 299 -16.61 -33.22 22.68
N LEU A 300 -17.28 -34.34 22.41
CA LEU A 300 -18.75 -34.43 22.55
C LEU A 300 -19.21 -34.12 23.99
N ALA A 301 -18.49 -34.60 25.00
CA ALA A 301 -18.78 -34.28 26.41
C ALA A 301 -18.61 -32.79 26.74
N ARG A 302 -17.72 -32.08 26.03
CA ARG A 302 -17.62 -30.60 26.16
C ARG A 302 -18.81 -29.88 25.54
N LEU A 303 -19.49 -30.51 24.57
CA LEU A 303 -20.61 -29.94 23.82
C LEU A 303 -21.99 -30.24 24.43
N THR A 304 -22.11 -31.24 25.29
CA THR A 304 -23.30 -31.51 26.15
C THR A 304 -23.37 -30.56 27.34
#